data_AF-A0A968LH22-F1
#
_entry.id   AF-A0A968LH22-F1
#
_cell.length_a   1.000
_cell.length_b   1.000
_cell.length_c   1.000
_cell.angle_alpha   90.00
_cell.angle_beta   90.00
_cell.angle_gamma   90.00
#
_symmetry.space_group_name_H-M   'P 1'
#
loop_
_entity.id
_entity.type
_entity.pdbx_description
1 polymer ?
#
loop_
_entity_poly.entity_id
_entity_poly.type
_entity_poly.pdbx_seq_one_letter_code
_entity_poly.pdbx_strand_id
1 'polypeptide(L)' 'MSEINESQRDIAYELGCGYWDMIAFMGGVNSMHAWATSRPAMASRDHIHLTKRGYVRMGMALTDALMAAYDRAFGPG' A
#
# COMPACT_ATOMS: atom_id res chain seq x y z
N MET A 1 6.24 -2.44 -13.29
CA MET A 1 5.75 -2.11 -11.94
C MET A 1 6.23 -3.13 -10.92
N SER A 2 6.26 -4.43 -11.25
CA SER A 2 6.90 -5.46 -10.41
C SER A 2 8.37 -5.16 -10.10
N GLU A 3 9.18 -4.78 -11.10
CA GLU A 3 10.61 -4.51 -10.91
C GLU A 3 10.89 -3.40 -9.88
N ILE A 4 10.13 -2.30 -9.91
CA ILE A 4 10.27 -1.21 -8.92
C ILE A 4 9.87 -1.70 -7.53
N ASN A 5 8.75 -2.41 -7.42
CA ASN A 5 8.29 -2.95 -6.13
C ASN A 5 9.28 -3.96 -5.55
N GLU A 6 9.82 -4.86 -6.38
CA GLU A 6 10.83 -5.85 -6.01
C GLU A 6 12.12 -5.15 -5.56
N SER A 7 12.62 -4.19 -6.34
CA SER A 7 13.81 -3.41 -5.98
C SER A 7 13.63 -2.66 -4.65
N GLN A 8 12.47 -2.04 -4.44
CA GLN A 8 12.16 -1.36 -3.17
C GLN A 8 12.10 -2.33 -1.98
N ARG A 9 11.54 -3.53 -2.18
CA ARG A 9 11.50 -4.58 -1.15
C ARG A 9 12.90 -5.05 -0.79
N ASP A 10 13.72 -5.32 -1.79
CA ASP A 10 15.05 -5.88 -1.61
C ASP A 10 15.98 -4.87 -0.90
N ILE A 11 15.94 -3.59 -1.31
CA ILE A 11 16.69 -2.51 -0.64
C ILE A 11 16.18 -2.29 0.79
N ALA A 12 14.87 -2.32 1.01
CA ALA A 12 14.31 -2.18 2.36
C ALA A 12 14.81 -3.30 3.28
N TYR A 13 14.88 -4.55 2.78
CA TYR A 13 15.43 -5.66 3.51
C TYR A 13 16.93 -5.48 3.82
N GLU A 14 17.74 -5.09 2.82
CA GLU A 14 19.18 -4.84 2.99
C GLU A 14 19.47 -3.78 4.05
N LEU A 15 18.65 -2.73 4.10
CA LEU A 15 18.82 -1.59 5.03
C LEU A 15 18.07 -1.76 6.36
N GLY A 16 17.41 -2.89 6.61
CA GLY A 16 16.62 -3.11 7.82
C GLY A 16 15.40 -2.19 7.96
N CYS A 17 14.85 -1.72 6.83
CA CYS A 17 13.67 -0.87 6.77
C CYS A 17 12.37 -1.67 6.63
N GLY A 18 11.27 -1.09 7.11
CA GLY A 18 9.93 -1.60 6.80
C GLY A 18 9.58 -1.40 5.32
N TYR A 19 8.83 -2.35 4.75
CA TYR A 19 8.35 -2.30 3.37
C TYR A 19 6.83 -2.45 3.31
N TRP A 20 6.19 -1.69 2.42
CA TRP A 20 4.74 -1.74 2.18
C TRP A 20 4.45 -1.77 0.68
N ASP A 21 3.86 -2.87 0.21
CA ASP A 21 3.42 -2.99 -1.18
C ASP A 21 2.02 -2.39 -1.37
N MET A 22 1.99 -1.14 -1.82
CA MET A 22 0.74 -0.44 -2.13
C MET A 22 -0.06 -1.10 -3.25
N ILE A 23 0.61 -1.71 -4.25
CA ILE A 23 -0.06 -2.35 -5.37
C ILE A 23 -0.73 -3.63 -4.90
N ALA A 24 -0.03 -4.46 -4.12
CA ALA A 24 -0.62 -5.64 -3.50
C ALA A 24 -1.82 -5.27 -2.63
N PHE A 25 -1.70 -4.22 -1.80
CA PHE A 25 -2.82 -3.73 -0.98
C PHE A 25 -4.04 -3.31 -1.81
N MET A 26 -3.83 -2.63 -2.93
CA MET A 26 -4.94 -2.21 -3.81
C MET A 26 -5.63 -3.40 -4.49
N GLY A 27 -4.99 -4.56 -4.58
CA GLY A 27 -5.50 -5.77 -5.21
C GLY A 27 -4.63 -6.32 -6.35
N GLY A 28 -3.39 -5.83 -6.49
CA GLY A 28 -2.43 -6.29 -7.48
C GLY A 28 -2.62 -5.66 -8.86
N VAL A 29 -2.29 -6.42 -9.90
CA VAL A 29 -2.39 -5.98 -11.30
C VAL A 29 -3.82 -5.52 -11.61
N ASN A 30 -3.95 -4.41 -12.36
CA ASN A 30 -5.22 -3.76 -12.72
C ASN A 30 -6.05 -3.15 -11.56
N SER A 31 -5.56 -3.21 -10.32
CA SER A 31 -6.26 -2.63 -9.16
C SER A 31 -6.51 -1.13 -9.29
N MET A 32 -5.60 -0.37 -9.90
CA MET A 32 -5.78 1.07 -10.14
C MET A 32 -7.01 1.37 -11.01
N HIS A 33 -7.23 0.59 -12.06
CA HIS A 33 -8.42 0.74 -12.90
C HIS A 33 -9.69 0.39 -12.12
N ALA A 34 -9.67 -0.70 -11.33
CA ALA A 34 -10.78 -1.05 -10.45
C ALA A 34 -11.10 0.06 -9.43
N TRP A 35 -10.08 0.68 -8.85
CA TRP A 35 -10.22 1.80 -7.92
C TRP A 35 -10.73 3.08 -8.59
N ALA A 36 -10.34 3.35 -9.83
CA ALA A 36 -10.80 4.52 -10.58
C ALA A 36 -12.24 4.39 -11.07
N THR A 37 -12.67 3.17 -11.35
CA THR A 37 -14.03 2.86 -11.84
C THR A 37 -15.03 2.55 -10.74
N SER A 38 -14.58 2.33 -9.51
CA SER A 38 -15.44 2.03 -8.37
C SER A 38 -16.45 3.14 -8.04
N ARG A 39 -17.46 2.77 -7.26
CA ARG A 39 -18.50 3.67 -6.76
C ARG A 39 -18.63 3.47 -5.24
N PRO A 40 -18.15 4.42 -4.42
CA PRO A 40 -17.53 5.67 -4.84
C PRO A 40 -16.06 5.51 -5.26
N ALA A 41 -15.58 6.37 -6.17
CA ALA A 41 -14.23 6.25 -6.76
C ALA A 41 -13.12 6.42 -5.71
N MET A 42 -12.17 5.50 -5.75
CA MET A 42 -10.98 5.48 -4.89
C MET A 42 -9.74 6.04 -5.60
N ALA A 43 -9.71 6.00 -6.94
CA ALA A 43 -8.67 6.63 -7.73
C ALA A 43 -9.21 7.67 -8.73
N SER A 44 -8.32 8.55 -9.18
CA SER A 44 -8.56 9.56 -10.21
C SER A 44 -8.73 8.90 -11.57
N ARG A 45 -9.36 9.63 -12.50
CA ARG A 45 -9.54 9.20 -13.89
C ARG A 45 -8.23 9.16 -14.69
N ASP A 46 -7.17 9.77 -14.18
CA ASP A 46 -5.83 9.70 -14.77
C ASP A 46 -5.13 8.35 -14.56
N HIS A 47 -5.70 7.46 -13.72
CA HIS A 47 -5.13 6.17 -13.36
C HIS A 47 -3.70 6.25 -12.75
N ILE A 48 -3.35 7.39 -12.18
CA ILE A 48 -2.07 7.63 -11.51
C ILE A 48 -2.32 8.04 -10.06
N HIS A 49 -3.24 8.97 -9.82
CA HIS A 49 -3.49 9.53 -8.49
C HIS A 49 -4.67 8.87 -7.79
N LEU A 50 -4.64 8.85 -6.46
CA LEU A 50 -5.80 8.46 -5.66
C LEU A 50 -6.75 9.66 -5.47
N THR A 51 -8.03 9.38 -5.22
CA THR A 51 -8.93 10.43 -4.70
C THR A 51 -8.61 10.68 -3.22
N LYS A 52 -9.16 11.75 -2.63
CA LYS A 52 -9.08 11.96 -1.17
C LYS A 52 -9.51 10.72 -0.38
N ARG A 53 -10.59 10.04 -0.82
CA ARG A 53 -11.06 8.80 -0.19
C ARG A 53 -10.04 7.68 -0.33
N GLY A 54 -9.43 7.52 -1.51
CA GLY A 54 -8.37 6.55 -1.75
C GLY A 54 -7.16 6.75 -0.85
N TYR A 55 -6.66 7.99 -0.75
CA TYR A 55 -5.53 8.31 0.14
C TYR A 55 -5.86 8.05 1.61
N VAL A 56 -7.05 8.41 2.08
CA VAL A 56 -7.48 8.09 3.46
C VAL A 56 -7.48 6.58 3.71
N ARG A 57 -8.04 5.78 2.79
CA ARG A 57 -8.05 4.32 2.93
C ARG A 57 -6.65 3.72 2.94
N MET A 58 -5.77 4.19 2.06
CA MET A 58 -4.37 3.77 2.00
C MET A 58 -3.64 4.10 3.31
N GLY A 59 -3.79 5.33 3.81
CA GLY A 59 -3.14 5.77 5.05
C GLY A 59 -3.61 5.00 6.29
N MET A 60 -4.91 4.71 6.38
CA MET A 60 -5.44 3.86 7.46
C MET A 60 -4.83 2.46 7.41
N ALA A 61 -4.84 1.81 6.24
CA ALA A 61 -4.32 0.46 6.11
C ALA A 61 -2.82 0.35 6.37
N LEU A 62 -2.04 1.33 5.91
CA LEU A 62 -0.61 1.41 6.21
C LEU A 62 -0.37 1.56 7.73
N THR A 63 -1.13 2.44 8.38
CA THR A 63 -1.03 2.64 9.84
C THR A 63 -1.38 1.36 10.60
N ASP A 64 -2.48 0.71 10.25
CA ASP A 64 -2.91 -0.54 10.88
C ASP A 64 -1.84 -1.64 10.73
N ALA A 65 -1.26 -1.77 9.53
CA ALA A 65 -0.22 -2.74 9.25
C ALA A 65 1.08 -2.45 10.01
N LEU A 66 1.47 -1.18 10.10
CA LEU A 66 2.64 -0.73 10.84
C LEU A 66 2.50 -1.03 12.34
N MET A 67 1.36 -0.68 12.94
CA MET A 67 1.10 -0.94 14.36
C MET A 67 1.04 -2.44 14.64
N ALA A 68 0.37 -3.23 13.79
CA ALA A 68 0.33 -4.68 13.94
C ALA A 68 1.73 -5.32 13.84
N ALA A 69 2.61 -4.79 12.98
CA ALA A 69 4.00 -5.25 12.90
C ALA A 69 4.81 -4.85 14.14
N TYR A 70 4.61 -3.63 14.63
CA TYR A 70 5.24 -3.14 15.86
C TYR A 70 4.84 -3.98 17.06
N ASP A 71 3.55 -4.25 17.27
CA ASP A 71 3.04 -5.06 18.37
C ASP A 71 3.58 -6.49 18.32
N ARG A 72 3.75 -7.08 17.12
CA ARG A 72 4.38 -8.40 16.98
C ARG A 72 5.86 -8.41 17.33
N ALA A 73 6.56 -7.31 17.07
CA ALA A 73 7.99 -7.20 17.33
C ALA A 73 8.31 -6.81 18.79
N PHE A 74 7.42 -6.07 19.45
CA PHE A 74 7.70 -5.42 20.73
C PHE A 74 6.57 -5.53 21.78
N GLY A 75 5.44 -6.16 21.44
CA GLY A 75 4.33 -6.36 22.37
C GLY A 75 4.69 -7.35 23.49
N PRO A 76 4.00 -7.29 24.64
CA PRO A 76 4.19 -8.27 25.71
C PRO A 76 3.81 -9.67 25.19
N GLY A 77 4.72 -10.63 25.40
CA GLY A 77 4.51 -12.05 25.04
C GLY A 77 3.44 -12.73 25.90
#